data_AF-A0A5Q4FXU6-F1
#
_entry.id   AF-A0A5Q4FXU6-F1
#
_cell.length_a   1.000
_cell.length_b   1.000
_cell.length_c   1.000
_cell.angle_alpha   90.00
_cell.angle_beta   90.00
_cell.angle_gamma   90.00
#
_symmetry.space_group_name_H-M   'P 1'
#
loop_
_entity.id
_entity.type
_entity.pdbx_description
1 polymer ?
#
loop_
_entity_poly.entity_id
_entity_poly.type
_entity_poly.pdbx_seq_one_letter_code
_entity_poly.pdbx_strand_id
1 'polypeptide(L)'
;MATLPPGTIVDLSEHASEVLRFVPPDGDLVVVVHPAALSARWDTHTQVAQIVEGWLTWLGALGEAMLVTLDDAPPDHDARATCAHAMLRGERLWQIVRPGALLVPDAPHEPSSVYAGSDRRPWVVIGETDLGDPIAAPLNEASNPKWWTPVVPRAALAFPDSVKDAQLELAHLWSLPADVPSIGEVTALGRGAIERAVEAYVGA
;
A
#
# COMPACT_ATOMS: atom_id res chain seq x y z
N MET A 1 8.72 9.28 9.69
CA MET A 1 7.60 10.13 9.28
C MET A 1 7.91 10.67 7.90
N ALA A 2 6.93 10.69 6.99
CA ALA A 2 7.08 11.35 5.70
C ALA A 2 7.34 12.85 5.90
N THR A 3 8.36 13.38 5.24
CA THR A 3 8.74 14.79 5.26
C THR A 3 8.58 15.46 3.90
N LEU A 4 8.56 14.69 2.81
CA LEU A 4 8.29 15.20 1.48
C LEU A 4 6.83 15.69 1.37
N PRO A 5 6.60 16.91 0.84
CA PRO A 5 5.25 17.39 0.60
C PRO A 5 4.47 16.48 -0.36
N PRO A 6 3.17 16.29 -0.14
CA PRO A 6 2.30 15.63 -1.12
C PRO A 6 2.30 16.38 -2.45
N GLY A 7 2.30 15.62 -3.55
CA GLY A 7 2.46 16.14 -4.91
C GLY A 7 3.90 16.32 -5.35
N THR A 8 4.89 16.14 -4.45
CA THR A 8 6.31 16.19 -4.85
C THR A 8 6.60 15.09 -5.85
N ILE A 9 7.24 15.45 -6.96
CA ILE A 9 7.70 14.52 -7.99
C ILE A 9 9.05 13.95 -7.58
N VAL A 10 9.16 12.62 -7.65
CA VAL A 10 10.32 11.86 -7.21
C VAL A 10 10.61 10.73 -8.19
N ASP A 11 11.82 10.23 -8.15
CA ASP A 11 12.22 8.97 -8.78
C ASP A 11 12.72 7.99 -7.71
N LEU A 12 12.87 6.72 -8.06
CA LEU A 12 13.56 5.75 -7.22
C LEU A 12 15.05 6.07 -7.14
N SER A 13 15.65 5.88 -5.96
CA SER A 13 17.10 5.78 -5.88
C SER A 13 17.60 4.52 -6.58
N GLU A 14 18.86 4.51 -7.01
CA GLU A 14 19.50 3.34 -7.62
C GLU A 14 19.33 2.09 -6.74
N HIS A 15 19.59 2.23 -5.44
CA HIS A 15 19.38 1.17 -4.47
C HIS A 15 17.93 0.66 -4.45
N ALA A 16 16.95 1.55 -4.49
CA ALA A 16 15.53 1.17 -4.47
C ALA A 16 15.14 0.34 -5.70
N SER A 17 15.61 0.76 -6.88
CA SER A 17 15.39 0.05 -8.15
C SER A 17 16.01 -1.35 -8.15
N GLU A 18 17.09 -1.57 -7.40
CA GLU A 18 17.75 -2.87 -7.28
C GLU A 18 17.07 -3.82 -6.28
N VAL A 19 16.52 -3.28 -5.18
CA VAL A 19 16.06 -4.12 -4.06
C VAL A 19 14.55 -4.39 -4.04
N LEU A 20 13.75 -3.59 -4.74
CA LEU A 20 12.30 -3.79 -4.79
C LEU A 20 11.94 -4.98 -5.69
N ARG A 21 11.06 -5.85 -5.19
CA ARG A 21 10.53 -6.98 -5.98
C ARG A 21 9.45 -6.54 -6.98
N PHE A 22 8.63 -5.59 -6.57
CA PHE A 22 7.52 -5.05 -7.36
C PHE A 22 7.82 -3.59 -7.69
N VAL A 23 8.74 -3.41 -8.63
CA VAL A 23 9.21 -2.09 -9.08
C VAL A 23 8.09 -1.40 -9.88
N PRO A 24 7.88 -0.08 -9.73
CA PRO A 24 7.06 0.69 -10.66
C PRO A 24 7.58 0.54 -12.11
N PRO A 25 6.72 0.72 -13.11
CA PRO A 25 7.17 0.94 -14.49
C PRO A 25 8.11 2.16 -14.57
N ASP A 26 8.91 2.26 -15.63
CA ASP A 26 9.79 3.41 -15.84
C ASP A 26 9.00 4.73 -15.88
N GLY A 27 9.49 5.75 -15.17
CA GLY A 27 8.95 7.11 -15.18
C GLY A 27 8.76 7.71 -13.79
N ASP A 28 8.36 8.97 -13.77
CA ASP A 28 8.24 9.76 -12.56
C ASP A 28 7.18 9.21 -11.59
N LEU A 29 7.50 9.28 -10.31
CA LEU A 29 6.58 8.99 -9.21
C LEU A 29 6.14 10.29 -8.54
N VAL A 30 5.01 10.22 -7.84
CA VAL A 30 4.48 11.33 -7.06
C VAL A 30 4.20 10.90 -5.63
N VAL A 31 4.57 11.75 -4.67
CA VAL A 31 4.26 11.55 -3.26
C VAL A 31 2.76 11.76 -2.99
N VAL A 32 2.07 10.70 -2.55
CA VAL A 32 0.61 10.68 -2.33
C VAL A 32 0.20 10.38 -0.89
N VAL A 33 1.09 10.60 0.08
CA VAL A 33 0.84 10.40 1.52
C VAL A 33 -0.49 11.03 1.94
N HIS A 34 -1.46 10.24 2.40
CA HIS A 34 -2.75 10.77 2.85
C HIS A 34 -2.65 11.41 4.25
N PRO A 35 -3.49 12.42 4.59
CA PRO A 35 -3.46 13.06 5.91
C PRO A 35 -3.60 12.08 7.08
N ALA A 36 -4.40 11.02 6.92
CA ALA A 36 -4.55 9.97 7.93
C ALA A 36 -3.23 9.23 8.23
N ALA A 37 -2.37 9.05 7.22
CA ALA A 37 -1.05 8.45 7.40
C ALA A 37 -0.14 9.29 8.31
N LEU A 38 -0.27 10.63 8.26
CA LEU A 38 0.52 11.55 9.08
C LEU A 38 0.16 11.50 10.58
N SER A 39 -1.00 10.93 10.92
CA SER A 39 -1.39 10.72 12.32
C SER A 39 -0.52 9.67 13.01
N ALA A 40 0.14 8.79 12.24
CA ALA A 40 1.06 7.77 12.72
C ALA A 40 2.48 8.34 12.85
N ARG A 41 2.73 9.14 13.90
CA ARG A 41 3.97 9.92 14.12
C ARG A 41 5.28 9.12 14.09
N TRP A 42 5.21 7.79 14.26
CA TRP A 42 6.37 6.88 14.27
C TRP A 42 6.47 6.01 13.03
N ASP A 43 5.58 6.21 12.06
CA ASP A 43 5.58 5.49 10.79
C ASP A 43 6.43 6.25 9.76
N THR A 44 7.34 5.56 9.10
CA THR A 44 8.29 6.12 8.13
C THR A 44 7.84 5.94 6.67
N HIS A 45 6.56 5.66 6.45
CA HIS A 45 6.04 5.35 5.13
C HIS A 45 5.64 6.60 4.37
N THR A 46 6.28 6.78 3.22
CA THR A 46 5.90 7.74 2.20
C THR A 46 5.20 6.96 1.10
N GLN A 47 3.88 7.09 1.00
CA GLN A 47 3.13 6.56 -0.13
C GLN A 47 3.49 7.33 -1.38
N VAL A 48 3.83 6.60 -2.43
CA VAL A 48 4.19 7.08 -3.75
C VAL A 48 3.38 6.34 -4.79
N ALA A 49 2.99 7.04 -5.86
CA ALA A 49 2.24 6.48 -6.96
C ALA A 49 2.93 6.82 -8.28
N GLN A 50 2.71 5.98 -9.28
CA GLN A 50 2.92 6.36 -10.67
C GLN A 50 1.57 6.67 -11.30
N ILE A 51 1.47 7.83 -11.94
CA ILE A 51 0.26 8.28 -12.62
C ILE A 51 0.64 8.68 -14.05
N VAL A 52 0.07 7.99 -15.03
CA VAL A 52 0.32 8.23 -16.46
C VAL A 52 -0.99 8.66 -17.10
N GLU A 53 -1.03 9.87 -17.66
CA GLU A 53 -2.23 10.42 -18.32
C GLU A 53 -3.49 10.40 -17.41
N GLY A 54 -3.30 10.57 -16.11
CA GLY A 54 -4.37 10.53 -15.11
C GLY A 54 -4.79 9.12 -14.68
N TRP A 55 -4.11 8.08 -15.14
CA TRP A 55 -4.34 6.69 -14.72
C TRP A 55 -3.32 6.28 -13.67
N LEU A 56 -3.80 5.72 -12.56
CA LEU A 56 -2.94 5.09 -11.58
C LEU A 56 -2.41 3.78 -12.16
N THR A 57 -1.09 3.70 -12.35
CA THR A 57 -0.42 2.51 -12.90
C THR A 57 0.32 1.72 -11.82
N TRP A 58 0.76 2.37 -10.75
CA TRP A 58 1.46 1.73 -9.63
C TRP A 58 1.29 2.52 -8.34
N LEU A 59 1.32 1.84 -7.19
CA LEU A 59 1.27 2.44 -5.86
C LEU A 59 2.17 1.64 -4.90
N GLY A 60 2.91 2.32 -4.03
CA GLY A 60 3.73 1.67 -3.01
C GLY A 60 4.04 2.58 -1.82
N ALA A 61 4.49 1.98 -0.72
CA ALA A 61 4.86 2.69 0.50
C ALA A 61 6.36 2.57 0.78
N LEU A 62 7.12 3.60 0.36
CA LEU A 62 8.58 3.61 0.40
C LEU A 62 9.12 4.49 1.53
N GLY A 63 10.38 4.28 1.90
CA GLY A 63 11.11 5.22 2.75
C GLY A 63 11.67 6.35 1.90
N GLU A 64 11.76 7.56 2.43
CA GLU A 64 12.27 8.71 1.65
C GLU A 64 13.74 8.58 1.25
N ALA A 65 14.52 7.75 1.96
CA ALA A 65 15.88 7.39 1.55
C ALA A 65 15.93 6.54 0.25
N MET A 66 14.79 5.96 -0.16
CA MET A 66 14.63 5.22 -1.41
C MET A 66 14.13 6.11 -2.56
N LEU A 67 14.01 7.42 -2.32
CA LEU A 67 13.47 8.40 -3.25
C LEU A 67 14.48 9.50 -3.55
N VAL A 68 14.45 10.02 -4.77
CA VAL A 68 15.21 11.19 -5.21
C VAL A 68 14.22 12.23 -5.72
N THR A 69 14.26 13.45 -5.17
CA THR A 69 13.37 14.54 -5.62
C THR A 69 13.77 15.04 -7.01
N LEU A 70 12.79 15.27 -7.87
CA LEU A 70 12.98 15.90 -9.18
C LEU A 70 12.63 17.40 -9.08
N ASP A 71 13.62 18.22 -8.75
CA ASP A 71 13.45 19.63 -8.36
C ASP A 71 12.81 20.54 -9.43
N ASP A 72 12.85 20.16 -10.71
CA ASP A 72 12.34 20.97 -11.82
C ASP A 72 10.89 20.65 -12.21
N ALA A 73 10.28 19.62 -11.60
CA ALA A 73 8.92 19.20 -11.94
C ALA A 73 7.88 19.92 -11.06
N PRO A 74 6.82 20.49 -11.65
CA PRO A 74 5.74 21.10 -10.87
C PRO A 74 5.03 20.04 -10.03
N PRO A 75 4.60 20.37 -8.80
CA PRO A 75 3.90 19.41 -7.96
C PRO A 75 2.55 19.02 -8.57
N ASP A 76 2.21 17.73 -8.46
CA ASP A 76 0.91 17.22 -8.87
C ASP A 76 -0.07 17.28 -7.68
N HIS A 77 -0.99 18.25 -7.73
CA HIS A 77 -1.98 18.46 -6.68
C HIS A 77 -3.15 17.46 -6.71
N ASP A 78 -3.37 16.77 -7.84
CA ASP A 78 -4.51 15.89 -8.06
C ASP A 78 -4.15 14.41 -7.81
N ALA A 79 -2.85 14.08 -7.72
CA ALA A 79 -2.37 12.72 -7.55
C ALA A 79 -3.04 11.91 -6.43
N ARG A 80 -3.31 12.55 -5.28
CA ARG A 80 -4.04 11.90 -4.17
C ARG A 80 -5.48 11.55 -4.53
N ALA A 81 -6.17 12.43 -5.26
CA ALA A 81 -7.54 12.18 -5.68
C ALA A 81 -7.58 11.00 -6.66
N THR A 82 -6.63 10.94 -7.60
CA THR A 82 -6.46 9.79 -8.50
C THR A 82 -6.26 8.48 -7.71
N CYS A 83 -5.41 8.48 -6.69
CA CYS A 83 -5.23 7.30 -5.83
C CYS A 83 -6.50 6.95 -5.05
N ALA A 84 -7.23 7.94 -4.52
CA ALA A 84 -8.47 7.72 -3.81
C ALA A 84 -9.55 7.08 -4.70
N HIS A 85 -9.66 7.51 -5.96
CA HIS A 85 -10.54 6.90 -6.96
C HIS A 85 -10.21 5.44 -7.25
N ALA A 86 -8.99 5.00 -6.94
CA ALA A 86 -8.56 3.61 -7.12
C ALA A 86 -8.97 2.66 -5.99
N MET A 87 -9.39 3.21 -4.85
CA MET A 87 -9.78 2.43 -3.68
C MET A 87 -11.24 1.99 -3.77
N LEU A 88 -11.54 0.86 -3.12
CA LEU A 88 -12.88 0.27 -3.00
C LEU A 88 -13.54 -0.05 -4.36
N ARG A 89 -12.71 -0.24 -5.40
CA ARG A 89 -13.11 -0.68 -6.74
C ARG A 89 -12.32 -1.91 -7.18
N GLY A 90 -12.73 -2.50 -8.31
CA GLY A 90 -12.06 -3.65 -8.92
C GLY A 90 -12.73 -4.98 -8.65
N GLU A 91 -12.50 -5.95 -9.53
CA GLU A 91 -13.10 -7.28 -9.44
C GLU A 91 -12.51 -8.11 -8.30
N ARG A 92 -11.28 -7.79 -7.91
CA ARG A 92 -10.52 -8.52 -6.89
C ARG A 92 -10.75 -8.00 -5.47
N LEU A 93 -11.63 -7.01 -5.30
CA LEU A 93 -11.90 -6.41 -4.00
C LEU A 93 -12.26 -7.48 -2.96
N TRP A 94 -11.71 -7.33 -1.75
CA TRP A 94 -11.87 -8.26 -0.62
C TRP A 94 -11.12 -9.58 -0.73
N GLN A 95 -10.46 -9.88 -1.84
CA GLN A 95 -9.58 -11.05 -1.90
C GLN A 95 -8.45 -10.91 -0.90
N ILE A 96 -8.01 -12.05 -0.37
CA ILE A 96 -6.84 -12.14 0.49
C ILE A 96 -5.74 -12.81 -0.31
N VAL A 97 -4.59 -12.15 -0.39
CA VAL A 97 -3.43 -12.58 -1.21
C VAL A 97 -2.18 -12.71 -0.35
N ARG A 98 -1.16 -13.42 -0.86
CA ARG A 98 0.19 -13.49 -0.28
C ARG A 98 1.21 -13.15 -1.38
N PRO A 99 1.59 -11.88 -1.55
CA PRO A 99 2.50 -11.47 -2.62
C PRO A 99 3.95 -11.92 -2.38
N GLY A 100 4.30 -12.30 -1.15
CA GLY A 100 5.67 -12.55 -0.76
C GLY A 100 6.31 -11.36 -0.05
N ALA A 101 7.63 -11.43 0.14
CA ALA A 101 8.42 -10.26 0.52
C ALA A 101 8.38 -9.20 -0.59
N LEU A 102 8.37 -7.92 -0.20
CA LEU A 102 8.43 -6.79 -1.14
C LEU A 102 9.86 -6.46 -1.59
N LEU A 103 10.85 -7.05 -0.92
CA LEU A 103 12.25 -6.95 -1.25
C LEU A 103 12.75 -8.24 -1.91
N VAL A 104 13.76 -8.12 -2.76
CA VAL A 104 14.48 -9.28 -3.30
C VAL A 104 15.20 -10.03 -2.16
N PRO A 105 15.37 -11.36 -2.27
CA PRO A 105 16.17 -12.12 -1.31
C PRO A 105 17.59 -11.53 -1.18
N ASP A 106 18.15 -11.55 0.03
CA ASP A 106 19.51 -11.07 0.33
C ASP A 106 19.77 -9.59 0.00
N ALA A 107 18.72 -8.78 -0.17
CA ALA A 107 18.86 -7.33 -0.31
C ALA A 107 19.71 -6.76 0.85
N PRO A 108 20.67 -5.86 0.56
CA PRO A 108 21.48 -5.23 1.59
C PRO A 108 20.59 -4.64 2.69
N HIS A 109 20.94 -4.89 3.95
CA HIS A 109 20.21 -4.34 5.10
C HIS A 109 20.51 -2.85 5.27
N GLU A 110 20.01 -2.03 4.34
CA GLU A 110 19.84 -0.61 4.59
C GLU A 110 18.56 -0.37 5.40
N PRO A 111 18.51 0.66 6.25
CA PRO A 111 17.28 1.02 6.95
C PRO A 111 16.18 1.40 5.94
N SER A 112 15.29 0.46 5.66
CA SER A 112 14.13 0.66 4.80
C SER A 112 12.84 0.60 5.62
N SER A 113 11.88 1.47 5.27
CA SER A 113 10.51 1.38 5.76
C SER A 113 9.62 0.53 4.86
N VAL A 114 10.15 0.02 3.74
CA VAL A 114 9.44 -0.98 2.94
C VAL A 114 9.04 -2.12 3.86
N TYR A 115 7.78 -2.50 3.79
CA TYR A 115 7.28 -3.62 4.57
C TYR A 115 8.05 -4.88 4.14
N ALA A 116 9.06 -5.26 4.93
CA ALA A 116 9.95 -6.38 4.62
C ALA A 116 9.15 -7.66 4.32
N GLY A 117 7.97 -7.76 4.95
CA GLY A 117 7.02 -8.81 4.70
C GLY A 117 7.53 -10.18 5.06
N SER A 118 6.70 -11.17 4.74
CA SER A 118 7.13 -12.56 4.70
C SER A 118 6.27 -13.25 3.67
N ASP A 119 6.76 -14.37 3.14
CA ASP A 119 5.97 -15.20 2.21
C ASP A 119 4.68 -15.74 2.82
N ARG A 120 4.50 -15.56 4.14
CA ARG A 120 3.31 -16.01 4.88
C ARG A 120 2.33 -14.89 5.20
N ARG A 121 2.70 -13.61 5.02
CA ARG A 121 1.86 -12.48 5.41
C ARG A 121 0.67 -12.35 4.46
N PRO A 122 -0.59 -12.48 4.94
CA PRO A 122 -1.76 -12.19 4.12
C PRO A 122 -1.98 -10.68 3.96
N TRP A 123 -2.54 -10.29 2.82
CA TRP A 123 -2.90 -8.92 2.46
C TRP A 123 -4.34 -8.89 1.98
N VAL A 124 -5.09 -7.84 2.28
CA VAL A 124 -6.46 -7.63 1.74
C VAL A 124 -6.38 -6.70 0.55
N VAL A 125 -6.93 -7.12 -0.58
CA VAL A 125 -7.15 -6.27 -1.75
C VAL A 125 -8.27 -5.27 -1.42
N ILE A 126 -7.93 -3.99 -1.46
CA ILE A 126 -8.83 -2.87 -1.15
C ILE A 126 -9.05 -1.92 -2.33
N GLY A 127 -8.52 -2.24 -3.51
CA GLY A 127 -8.64 -1.42 -4.70
C GLY A 127 -7.97 -2.09 -5.90
N GLU A 128 -7.96 -1.37 -7.02
CA GLU A 128 -7.36 -1.82 -8.26
C GLU A 128 -6.86 -0.60 -9.05
N THR A 129 -5.64 -0.71 -9.60
CA THR A 129 -5.08 0.28 -10.52
C THR A 129 -5.92 0.32 -11.80
N ASP A 130 -5.74 1.35 -12.64
CA ASP A 130 -6.45 1.42 -13.91
C ASP A 130 -5.96 0.37 -14.93
N LEU A 131 -4.87 -0.34 -14.61
CA LEU A 131 -4.33 -1.46 -15.39
C LEU A 131 -4.82 -2.83 -14.92
N GLY A 132 -5.60 -2.90 -13.84
CA GLY A 132 -6.12 -4.15 -13.30
C GLY A 132 -5.25 -4.79 -12.22
N ASP A 133 -4.18 -4.12 -11.78
CA ASP A 133 -3.32 -4.62 -10.70
C ASP A 133 -3.99 -4.38 -9.34
N PRO A 134 -4.14 -5.40 -8.49
CA PRO A 134 -4.74 -5.23 -7.17
C PRO A 134 -3.91 -4.30 -6.28
N ILE A 135 -4.60 -3.39 -5.60
CA ILE A 135 -4.04 -2.58 -4.52
C ILE A 135 -4.40 -3.23 -3.20
N ALA A 136 -3.41 -3.58 -2.39
CA ALA A 136 -3.62 -4.32 -1.15
C ALA A 136 -2.90 -3.70 0.05
N ALA A 137 -3.44 -3.96 1.25
CA ALA A 137 -2.79 -3.63 2.53
C ALA A 137 -2.50 -4.92 3.34
N PRO A 138 -1.39 -4.98 4.08
CA PRO A 138 -1.02 -6.15 4.86
C PRO A 138 -1.90 -6.31 6.11
N LEU A 139 -2.14 -7.57 6.48
CA LEU A 139 -2.81 -7.97 7.72
C LEU A 139 -1.79 -8.37 8.78
N ASN A 140 -1.69 -7.56 9.84
CA ASN A 140 -0.89 -7.87 11.03
C ASN A 140 -1.75 -8.47 12.13
N GLU A 141 -1.14 -9.19 13.08
CA GLU A 141 -1.87 -9.67 14.26
C GLU A 141 -2.32 -8.48 15.12
N ALA A 142 -3.59 -8.45 15.52
CA ALA A 142 -4.15 -7.37 16.34
C ALA A 142 -3.85 -7.51 17.85
N SER A 143 -2.66 -7.98 18.23
CA SER A 143 -2.29 -8.19 19.64
C SER A 143 -2.10 -6.90 20.43
N ASN A 144 -1.71 -5.82 19.75
CA ASN A 144 -1.61 -4.46 20.30
C ASN A 144 -2.00 -3.47 19.20
N PRO A 145 -3.31 -3.32 18.92
CA PRO A 145 -3.73 -2.67 17.71
C PRO A 145 -3.38 -1.19 17.71
N LYS A 146 -2.84 -0.70 16.60
CA LYS A 146 -2.64 0.75 16.43
C LYS A 146 -4.03 1.39 16.39
N TRP A 147 -4.24 2.45 17.16
CA TRP A 147 -5.58 3.08 17.27
C TRP A 147 -6.11 3.63 15.94
N TRP A 148 -5.22 3.86 14.96
CA TRP A 148 -5.54 4.36 13.62
C TRP A 148 -5.70 3.26 12.55
N THR A 149 -5.49 1.99 12.87
CA THR A 149 -5.67 0.87 11.92
C THR A 149 -6.94 0.10 12.24
N PRO A 150 -7.79 -0.23 11.26
CA PRO A 150 -9.00 -1.00 11.53
C PRO A 150 -8.66 -2.44 11.90
N VAL A 151 -9.38 -2.97 12.90
CA VAL A 151 -9.31 -4.37 13.30
C VAL A 151 -10.38 -5.16 12.57
N VAL A 152 -9.95 -6.20 11.85
CA VAL A 152 -10.78 -7.17 11.16
C VAL A 152 -10.89 -8.42 12.05
N PRO A 153 -12.11 -8.79 12.49
CA PRO A 153 -12.27 -9.95 13.34
C PRO A 153 -11.93 -11.23 12.58
N ARG A 154 -11.35 -12.22 13.26
CA ARG A 154 -11.02 -13.54 12.72
C ARG A 154 -12.19 -14.16 11.93
N ALA A 155 -13.41 -14.01 12.46
CA ALA A 155 -14.62 -14.56 11.83
C ALA A 155 -14.94 -13.95 10.46
N ALA A 156 -14.38 -12.78 10.15
CA ALA A 156 -14.50 -12.14 8.85
C ALA A 156 -13.40 -12.56 7.84
N LEU A 157 -12.43 -13.38 8.26
CA LEU A 157 -11.28 -13.77 7.47
C LEU A 157 -11.38 -15.23 7.01
N ALA A 158 -11.83 -15.44 5.77
CA ALA A 158 -12.04 -16.77 5.19
C ALA A 158 -10.82 -17.19 4.34
N PHE A 159 -9.75 -17.63 5.00
CA PHE A 159 -8.56 -18.22 4.35
C PHE A 159 -7.83 -19.20 5.30
N PRO A 160 -7.00 -20.12 4.78
CA PRO A 160 -6.22 -21.03 5.60
C PRO A 160 -5.28 -20.31 6.59
N ASP A 161 -5.04 -20.91 7.76
CA ASP A 161 -4.18 -20.36 8.82
C ASP A 161 -4.69 -19.08 9.52
N SER A 162 -5.88 -18.57 9.18
CA SER A 162 -6.50 -17.46 9.93
C SER A 162 -6.91 -17.91 11.33
N VAL A 163 -6.12 -17.54 12.33
CA VAL A 163 -6.31 -18.00 13.72
C VAL A 163 -6.69 -16.90 14.71
N LYS A 164 -6.54 -15.62 14.35
CA LYS A 164 -6.69 -14.47 15.25
C LYS A 164 -7.30 -13.27 14.52
N ASP A 165 -7.72 -12.28 15.29
CA ASP A 165 -8.07 -10.97 14.76
C ASP A 165 -6.83 -10.31 14.14
N ALA A 166 -7.05 -9.54 13.08
CA ALA A 166 -6.00 -8.89 12.34
C ALA A 166 -6.23 -7.38 12.26
N GLN A 167 -5.17 -6.60 12.16
CA GLN A 167 -5.24 -5.19 11.84
C GLN A 167 -4.79 -4.97 10.40
N LEU A 168 -5.51 -4.11 9.67
CA LEU A 168 -5.16 -3.75 8.30
C LEU A 168 -4.31 -2.48 8.30
N GLU A 169 -3.10 -2.57 7.75
CA GLU A 169 -2.13 -1.48 7.80
C GLU A 169 -2.22 -0.60 6.56
N LEU A 170 -3.21 0.30 6.50
CA LEU A 170 -3.46 1.18 5.36
C LEU A 170 -2.30 2.14 5.03
N ALA A 171 -1.32 2.31 5.92
CA ALA A 171 -0.09 3.05 5.63
C ALA A 171 0.84 2.32 4.65
N HIS A 172 0.67 1.01 4.46
CA HIS A 172 1.54 0.13 3.68
C HIS A 172 0.87 -0.39 2.41
N LEU A 173 0.12 0.45 1.71
CA LEU A 173 -0.52 0.06 0.46
C LEU A 173 0.50 -0.25 -0.62
N TRP A 174 0.21 -1.28 -1.42
CA TRP A 174 0.98 -1.67 -2.59
C TRP A 174 0.08 -2.14 -3.72
N SER A 175 0.40 -1.76 -4.96
CA SER A 175 -0.05 -2.46 -6.15
C SER A 175 0.75 -3.74 -6.33
N LEU A 176 0.07 -4.86 -6.51
CA LEU A 176 0.67 -6.18 -6.69
C LEU A 176 0.39 -6.68 -8.10
N PRO A 177 1.20 -7.59 -8.66
CA PRO A 177 0.92 -8.16 -9.98
C PRO A 177 -0.49 -8.78 -10.07
N ALA A 178 -1.19 -8.52 -11.17
CA ALA A 178 -2.53 -9.04 -11.42
C ALA A 178 -2.66 -10.57 -11.30
N ASP A 179 -1.58 -11.32 -11.49
CA ASP A 179 -1.54 -12.79 -11.41
C ASP A 179 -1.33 -13.35 -9.99
N VAL A 180 -1.09 -12.49 -8.98
CA VAL A 180 -0.93 -12.95 -7.59
C VAL A 180 -2.18 -13.72 -7.16
N PRO A 181 -2.06 -15.01 -6.77
CA PRO A 181 -3.22 -15.83 -6.48
C PRO A 181 -3.93 -15.40 -5.20
N SER A 182 -5.26 -15.48 -5.22
CA SER A 182 -6.07 -15.41 -4.00
C SER A 182 -5.90 -16.68 -3.17
N ILE A 183 -5.82 -16.50 -1.86
CA ILE A 183 -5.82 -17.58 -0.87
C ILE A 183 -7.12 -17.59 -0.03
N GLY A 184 -8.03 -16.67 -0.30
CA GLY A 184 -9.30 -16.54 0.41
C GLY A 184 -9.90 -15.14 0.28
N GLU A 185 -10.79 -14.77 1.20
CA GLU A 185 -11.49 -13.49 1.14
C GLU A 185 -11.86 -12.93 2.51
N VAL A 186 -12.11 -11.63 2.56
CA VAL A 186 -12.86 -11.00 3.65
C VAL A 186 -14.34 -11.23 3.41
N THR A 187 -15.02 -11.85 4.37
CA THR A 187 -16.46 -12.09 4.30
C THR A 187 -17.24 -10.79 4.52
N ALA A 188 -18.52 -10.79 4.17
CA ALA A 188 -19.41 -9.63 4.34
C ALA A 188 -19.41 -9.05 5.77
N LEU A 189 -19.10 -9.86 6.79
CA LEU A 189 -19.01 -9.43 8.19
C LEU A 189 -17.94 -8.34 8.41
N GLY A 190 -16.82 -8.41 7.70
CA GLY A 190 -15.69 -7.48 7.88
C GLY A 190 -15.66 -6.31 6.89
N ARG A 191 -16.28 -6.46 5.71
CA ARG A 191 -16.15 -5.51 4.59
C ARG A 191 -16.51 -4.09 4.97
N GLY A 192 -17.67 -3.87 5.60
CA GLY A 192 -18.12 -2.51 5.95
C GLY A 192 -17.23 -1.79 6.98
N ALA A 193 -16.50 -2.52 7.83
CA ALA A 193 -15.53 -1.91 8.74
C ALA A 193 -14.26 -1.47 8.01
N ILE A 194 -13.80 -2.28 7.05
CA ILE A 194 -12.66 -1.95 6.18
C ILE A 194 -13.02 -0.77 5.28
N GLU A 195 -14.20 -0.81 4.64
CA GLU A 195 -14.70 0.25 3.75
C GLU A 195 -14.65 1.63 4.42
N ARG A 196 -15.30 1.78 5.59
CA ARG A 196 -15.27 3.03 6.35
C ARG A 196 -13.86 3.49 6.71
N ALA A 197 -12.97 2.55 7.01
CA ALA A 197 -11.60 2.87 7.36
C ALA A 197 -10.80 3.34 6.14
N VAL A 198 -11.03 2.73 4.97
CA VAL A 198 -10.41 3.14 3.71
C VAL A 198 -10.92 4.52 3.30
N GLU A 199 -12.24 4.77 3.35
CA GLU A 199 -12.84 6.09 3.07
C GLU A 199 -12.24 7.18 3.97
N ALA A 200 -12.20 6.93 5.28
CA ALA A 200 -11.60 7.85 6.24
C ALA A 200 -10.09 8.04 6.01
N TYR A 201 -9.39 7.02 5.53
CA TYR A 201 -7.97 7.07 5.25
C TYR A 201 -7.66 7.95 4.03
N VAL A 202 -8.38 7.75 2.93
CA VAL A 202 -8.15 8.49 1.68
C VAL A 202 -8.74 9.91 1.69
N GLY A 203 -9.68 10.19 2.60
CA GLY A 203 -10.29 11.51 2.78
C GLY A 203 -11.51 11.74 1.89
N ALA A 204 -12.33 10.71 1.70
CA ALA A 204 -13.64 10.81 1.04
C ALA A 204 -14.70 11.50 1.93
#